data_AF-A0A2N3FFE6-F1
#
_entry.id   AF-A0A2N3FFE6-F1
#
_cell.length_a   1.000
_cell.length_b   1.000
_cell.length_c   1.000
_cell.angle_alpha   90.00
_cell.angle_beta   90.00
_cell.angle_gamma   90.00
#
_symmetry.space_group_name_H-M   'P 1'
#
loop_
_entity.id
_entity.type
_entity.pdbx_description
1 polymer ?
#
loop_
_entity_poly.entity_id
_entity_poly.type
_entity_poly.pdbx_seq_one_letter_code
_entity_poly.pdbx_strand_id
1 'polypeptide(L)' 'MTSWFDGLSVALEDDGDTLLTGAVADQAALYGLLKRVRDLGMPLVSVNRLEVGPAPRQTEEGD' A
#
# COMPACT_ATOMS: atom_id res chain seq x y z
N MET A 1 -6.68 4.62 -17.70
CA MET A 1 -6.94 5.43 -16.50
C MET A 1 -5.66 5.47 -15.71
N THR A 2 -5.09 6.64 -15.49
CA THR A 2 -3.85 6.81 -14.72
C THR A 2 -4.12 6.32 -13.30
N SER A 3 -3.52 5.20 -12.88
CA SER A 3 -3.56 4.79 -11.47
C SER A 3 -2.77 5.83 -10.68
N TRP A 4 -3.47 6.83 -10.13
CA TRP A 4 -2.88 7.98 -9.43
C TRP A 4 -1.91 7.57 -8.30
N PHE A 5 -2.10 6.33 -7.80
CA PHE A 5 -1.30 5.69 -6.77
C PHE A 5 -0.56 4.43 -7.25
N ASP A 6 -0.16 4.35 -8.52
CA ASP A 6 0.80 3.34 -9.05
C ASP A 6 0.53 1.87 -8.61
N GLY A 7 -0.75 1.46 -8.56
CA GLY A 7 -1.13 0.09 -8.21
C GLY A 7 -1.40 -0.16 -6.72
N LEU A 8 -1.42 0.87 -5.89
CA LEU A 8 -1.94 0.77 -4.51
C LEU A 8 -3.47 0.62 -4.52
N SER A 9 -3.96 -0.27 -3.66
CA SER A 9 -5.36 -0.31 -3.26
C SER A 9 -5.68 0.89 -2.37
N VAL A 10 -6.81 1.53 -2.63
CA VAL A 10 -7.32 2.66 -1.86
C VAL A 10 -8.63 2.24 -1.22
N ALA A 11 -8.73 2.34 0.10
CA ALA A 11 -9.95 2.10 0.85
C ALA A 11 -10.27 3.33 1.71
N LEU A 12 -11.56 3.65 1.81
CA LEU A 12 -12.08 4.59 2.80
C LEU A 12 -12.53 3.74 3.99
N GLU A 13 -11.97 4.01 5.17
CA GLU A 13 -12.31 3.32 6.41
C GLU A 13 -13.50 4.01 7.11
N ASP A 14 -14.16 3.29 8.02
CA ASP A 14 -15.39 3.76 8.70
C ASP A 14 -15.16 4.97 9.61
N ASP A 15 -13.92 5.20 10.04
CA ASP A 15 -13.48 6.38 10.80
C ASP A 15 -13.23 7.60 9.91
N GLY A 16 -13.35 7.46 8.59
CA GLY A 16 -13.13 8.51 7.60
C GLY A 16 -11.69 8.61 7.11
N ASP A 17 -10.77 7.76 7.59
CA ASP A 17 -9.40 7.71 7.11
C ASP A 17 -9.30 7.04 5.73
N THR A 18 -8.27 7.42 4.97
CA THR A 18 -7.96 6.79 3.69
C THR A 18 -6.78 5.86 3.84
N LEU A 19 -7.01 4.56 3.66
CA LEU A 19 -5.99 3.53 3.70
C LEU A 19 -5.44 3.27 2.29
N LEU A 20 -4.14 3.53 2.12
CA LEU A 20 -3.39 3.17 0.90
C LEU A 20 -2.54 1.93 1.20
N THR A 21 -2.75 0.84 0.46
CA THR A 21 -2.03 -0.42 0.67
C THR A 21 -1.51 -0.99 -0.65
N GLY A 22 -0.26 -1.43 -0.66
CA GLY A 22 0.32 -2.14 -1.80
C GLY A 22 1.84 -2.16 -1.77
N ALA A 23 2.42 -2.80 -2.78
CA ALA A 23 3.87 -2.88 -2.92
C ALA A 23 4.46 -1.52 -3.29
N VAL A 24 5.54 -1.15 -2.62
CA VAL A 24 6.34 0.03 -2.94
C VAL A 24 7.74 -0.45 -3.30
N ALA A 25 8.16 -0.20 -4.54
CA ALA A 25 9.36 -0.80 -5.13
C ALA A 25 10.65 -0.41 -4.40
N ASP A 26 10.78 0.87 -4.03
CA ASP A 26 11.96 1.42 -3.37
C ASP A 26 11.61 2.69 -2.57
N GLN A 27 12.64 3.30 -1.96
CA GLN A 27 12.48 4.52 -1.16
C GLN A 27 12.13 5.76 -2.00
N ALA A 28 12.52 5.82 -3.28
CA ALA A 28 12.15 6.94 -4.15
C ALA A 28 10.66 6.89 -4.50
N ALA A 29 10.12 5.69 -4.74
CA ALA A 29 8.69 5.47 -4.92
C ALA A 29 7.90 5.83 -3.66
N LEU A 30 8.37 5.41 -2.47
CA LEU A 30 7.77 5.80 -1.20
C LEU A 30 7.78 7.33 -1.01
N TYR A 31 8.91 7.97 -1.25
CA TYR A 31 9.04 9.43 -1.14
C TYR A 31 8.08 10.16 -2.10
N GLY A 32 7.96 9.67 -3.33
CA GLY A 32 6.99 10.18 -4.30
C GLY A 32 5.55 10.07 -3.81
N LEU A 33 5.17 8.94 -3.21
CA LEU A 33 3.85 8.74 -2.61
C LEU A 33 3.58 9.73 -1.47
N LEU A 34 4.50 9.87 -0.52
CA LEU A 34 4.35 10.79 0.62
C LEU A 34 4.25 12.25 0.16
N LYS A 35 5.03 12.62 -0.87
CA LYS A 35 4.92 13.94 -1.51
C LYS A 35 3.53 14.17 -2.10
N ARG A 36 2.93 13.19 -2.78
CA ARG A 36 1.57 13.32 -3.33
C ARG A 36 0.52 13.51 -2.23
N VAL A 37 0.60 12.74 -1.14
CA VAL A 37 -0.29 12.91 0.03
C VAL A 37 -0.22 14.34 0.56
N ARG A 38 1.00 14.86 0.74
CA ARG A 38 1.23 16.25 1.17
C ARG A 38 0.69 17.28 0.17
N ASP A 39 0.94 17.09 -1.12
CA ASP A 39 0.53 18.04 -2.16
C ASP A 39 -1.01 18.08 -2.31
N LEU A 40 -1.73 17.02 -1.89
CA LEU A 40 -3.20 16.98 -1.76
C LEU A 40 -3.73 17.62 -0.46
N GLY A 41 -2.85 18.03 0.46
CA GLY A 41 -3.24 18.58 1.76
C GLY A 41 -3.85 17.55 2.72
N MET A 42 -3.65 16.24 2.46
CA MET A 42 -4.16 15.19 3.33
C MET A 42 -3.20 14.95 4.52
N PRO A 43 -3.70 14.82 5.75
CA PRO A 43 -2.87 14.47 6.89
C PRO A 43 -2.40 13.02 6.77
N LEU A 44 -1.10 12.80 6.95
CA LEU A 44 -0.54 11.44 7.06
C LEU A 44 -0.64 10.98 8.51
N VAL A 45 -1.56 10.06 8.79
CA VAL A 45 -1.78 9.54 10.15
C VAL A 45 -0.71 8.54 10.55
N SER A 46 -0.42 7.56 9.69
CA SER A 46 0.59 6.52 9.96
C SER A 46 1.19 5.94 8.67
N VAL A 47 2.34 5.28 8.80
CA VAL A 47 2.97 4.47 7.75
C VAL A 47 3.36 3.14 8.36
N ASN A 48 2.77 2.06 7.84
CA ASN A 48 2.98 0.71 8.34
C ASN A 48 3.64 -0.16 7.27
N ARG A 49 4.77 -0.79 7.62
CA ARG A 49 5.40 -1.78 6.74
C ARG A 49 4.68 -3.12 6.92
N LEU A 50 4.02 -3.59 5.86
CA LEU A 50 3.40 -4.91 5.85
C LEU A 50 4.47 -5.97 5.57
N GLU A 51 4.55 -6.99 6.42
CA GLU A 51 5.32 -8.20 6.12
C GLU A 51 4.53 -9.04 5.12
N VAL A 52 5.10 -9.29 3.95
CA VAL A 52 4.57 -10.30 3.04
C VAL A 52 4.97 -11.65 3.63
N GLY A 53 4.06 -12.27 4.38
CA GLY A 53 4.26 -13.61 4.92
C GLY A 53 4.61 -14.60 3.81
N PRO A 54 5.36 -15.68 4.10
CA PRO A 54 5.69 -16.68 3.11
C PRO A 54 4.39 -17.20 2.47
N ALA A 55 4.36 -17.26 1.14
CA ALA A 55 3.25 -17.83 0.40
C ALA A 55 2.92 -19.22 0.98
N PRO A 56 1.63 -19.59 1.12
CA PRO A 56 1.28 -20.91 1.61
C PRO A 56 1.97 -21.94 0.71
N ARG A 57 2.83 -22.78 1.31
CA ARG A 57 3.37 -23.95 0.63
C ARG A 57 2.16 -24.77 0.21
N GLN A 58 1.93 -24.88 -1.10
CA GLN A 58 1.03 -25.88 -1.62
C GLN A 58 1.63 -27.21 -1.17
N THR A 59 0.99 -27.86 -0.20
CA THR A 59 1.32 -29.22 0.15
C THR A 59 1.10 -30.03 -1.11
N GLU A 60 2.18 -30.47 -1.75
CA GLU A 60 2.14 -31.57 -2.70
C GLU A 60 1.65 -32.80 -1.91
N GLU A 61 0.33 -32.98 -1.83
CA GLU A 61 -0.27 -34.27 -1.57
C GLU A 61 0.01 -35.14 -2.81
N GLY A 62 1.12 -35.87 -2.75
CA GLY A 62 1.45 -36.96 -3.66
C GLY A 62 1.73 -38.22 -2.86
N ASP A 63 0.69 -39.04 -2.65
CA ASP A 63 0.52 -40.44 -3.11
C ASP A 63 -0.67 -41.09 -2.39
#